data_AF-A0A932IK08-F1
#
_entry.id   AF-A0A932IK08-F1
#
_cell.length_a   1.000
_cell.length_b   1.000
_cell.length_c   1.000
_cell.angle_alpha   90.00
_cell.angle_beta   90.00
_cell.angle_gamma   90.00
#
_symmetry.space_group_name_H-M   'P 1'
#
loop_
_entity.id
_entity.type
_entity.pdbx_description
1 polymer ?
#
loop_
_entity_poly.entity_id
_entity_poly.type
_entity_poly.pdbx_seq_one_letter_code
_entity_poly.pdbx_strand_id
1 'polypeptide(L)'
;MPEQEEKLVKDAPASAPEAQDRIKAVPRKAVLKLHRFELAAFGAASVNDAYYTHLAGSGSILFHLHDAFALGVGADYLYAHPRGTNVDVVRFSLTSVPAVYELPKLFAHVDFFWTPIYGKVSIFDDAILHFDFYASMGGGMAMVSSDHRMPAVNLGVGQRFFLSDWIALRWEVRDHLFVDDQEVNGLPRSDVQSYVMFMLGASIYFPFSFEYSYR
;
A
#
# COMPACT_ATOMS: atom_id res chain seq x y z
N MET A 1 46.02 68.02 -15.29
CA MET A 1 45.94 67.49 -13.90
C MET A 1 44.60 67.92 -13.33
N PRO A 2 43.53 67.09 -13.27
CA PRO A 2 43.41 65.62 -13.47
C PRO A 2 42.14 65.24 -14.31
N GLU A 3 42.14 64.92 -15.60
CA GLU A 3 42.59 63.70 -16.28
C GLU A 3 42.42 62.32 -15.60
N GLN A 4 41.67 62.20 -14.49
CA GLN A 4 41.46 60.87 -13.86
C GLN A 4 40.01 60.41 -13.64
N GLU A 5 38.99 61.23 -13.90
CA GLU A 5 37.59 60.77 -13.76
C GLU A 5 36.98 60.19 -15.05
N GLU A 6 37.59 60.41 -16.21
CA GLU A 6 37.00 60.01 -17.51
C GLU A 6 37.37 58.59 -17.98
N LYS A 7 37.91 57.74 -17.09
CA LYS A 7 38.32 56.36 -17.45
C LYS A 7 37.56 55.24 -16.73
N LEU A 8 36.61 55.54 -15.86
CA LEU A 8 35.87 54.52 -15.10
C LEU A 8 34.46 54.19 -15.62
N VAL A 9 34.03 54.78 -16.73
CA VAL A 9 32.67 54.56 -17.28
C VAL A 9 32.63 53.55 -18.45
N LYS A 10 33.76 52.90 -18.79
CA LYS A 10 33.88 52.17 -20.07
C LYS A 10 33.92 50.64 -20.02
N ASP A 11 33.58 50.01 -18.90
CA ASP A 11 33.41 48.54 -18.83
C ASP A 11 32.10 48.16 -18.11
N ALA A 12 30.98 48.63 -18.64
CA ALA A 12 29.70 47.98 -18.40
C ALA A 12 29.57 46.83 -19.43
N PRO A 13 29.74 45.55 -19.05
CA PRO A 13 29.33 44.49 -19.93
C PRO A 13 27.82 44.61 -20.14
N ALA A 14 27.51 44.71 -21.43
CA ALA A 14 26.20 44.67 -22.03
C ALA A 14 25.25 43.71 -21.30
N SER A 15 24.03 44.17 -21.09
CA SER A 15 22.81 43.37 -21.02
C SER A 15 23.00 42.00 -20.37
N ALA A 16 22.78 41.90 -19.06
CA ALA A 16 22.40 40.63 -18.46
C ALA A 16 21.33 40.01 -19.38
N PRO A 17 21.57 38.83 -19.98
CA PRO A 17 20.59 38.23 -20.86
C PRO A 17 19.33 38.10 -20.03
N GLU A 18 18.28 38.78 -20.52
CA GLU A 18 16.92 38.69 -20.02
C GLU A 18 16.67 37.25 -19.64
N ALA A 19 16.22 37.07 -18.38
CA ALA A 19 15.79 35.83 -17.78
C ALA A 19 15.32 34.87 -18.87
N GLN A 20 16.25 34.01 -19.32
CA GLN A 20 16.02 33.10 -20.43
C GLN A 20 14.75 32.37 -20.06
N ASP A 21 13.74 32.62 -20.88
CA ASP A 21 12.42 32.03 -20.87
C ASP A 21 12.54 30.62 -20.33
N ARG A 22 12.24 30.47 -19.03
CA ARG A 22 12.35 29.20 -18.34
C ARG A 22 11.29 28.36 -19.00
N ILE A 23 11.68 27.61 -20.04
CA ILE A 23 10.89 26.57 -20.65
C ILE A 23 10.53 25.66 -19.48
N LYS A 24 9.33 25.87 -18.94
CA LYS A 24 8.77 25.09 -17.85
C LYS A 24 8.26 23.82 -18.50
N ALA A 25 9.20 23.02 -19.00
CA ALA A 25 8.91 21.67 -19.42
C ALA A 25 8.44 20.95 -18.16
N VAL A 26 7.13 20.69 -18.07
CA VAL A 26 6.58 19.85 -17.02
C VAL A 26 7.26 18.49 -17.18
N PRO A 27 8.13 18.05 -16.24
CA PRO A 27 8.83 16.81 -16.38
C PRO A 27 7.80 15.70 -16.48
N ARG A 28 7.85 14.89 -17.54
CA ARG A 28 6.90 13.79 -17.70
C ARG A 28 7.06 12.83 -16.52
N LYS A 29 5.94 12.40 -15.96
CA LYS A 29 5.92 11.28 -15.02
C LYS A 29 6.30 10.03 -15.82
N ALA A 30 7.36 9.34 -15.38
CA ALA A 30 7.89 8.22 -16.15
C ALA A 30 6.93 7.01 -16.13
N VAL A 31 6.16 6.85 -15.05
CA VAL A 31 5.17 5.80 -14.90
C VAL A 31 3.78 6.42 -14.74
N LEU A 32 3.00 6.40 -15.81
CA LEU A 32 1.56 6.69 -15.78
C LEU A 32 0.81 5.43 -15.39
N LYS A 33 -0.09 5.56 -14.41
CA LYS A 33 -0.93 4.46 -13.94
C LYS A 33 -2.34 4.53 -14.51
N LEU A 34 -2.72 5.66 -15.09
CA LEU A 34 -4.03 5.92 -15.66
C LEU A 34 -4.53 4.77 -16.58
N HIS A 35 -5.72 4.25 -16.27
CA HIS A 35 -6.42 3.15 -16.96
C HIS A 35 -5.65 1.82 -17.04
N ARG A 36 -4.71 1.57 -16.13
CA ARG A 36 -3.98 0.30 -16.05
C ARG A 36 -4.60 -0.66 -15.04
N PHE A 37 -4.51 -1.94 -15.38
CA PHE A 37 -4.77 -3.04 -14.45
C PHE A 37 -3.47 -3.41 -13.74
N GLU A 38 -3.56 -3.62 -12.44
CA GLU A 38 -2.47 -4.09 -11.61
C GLU A 38 -2.93 -5.38 -10.92
N LEU A 39 -2.25 -6.49 -11.23
CA LEU A 39 -2.42 -7.73 -10.49
C LEU A 39 -1.35 -7.79 -9.42
N ALA A 40 -1.74 -7.97 -8.17
CA ALA A 40 -0.82 -7.99 -7.05
C ALA A 40 -1.00 -9.26 -6.22
N ALA A 41 0.12 -9.85 -5.82
CA ALA A 41 0.17 -11.02 -4.97
C ALA A 41 1.10 -10.75 -3.79
N PHE A 42 0.65 -11.12 -2.59
CA PHE A 42 1.31 -10.81 -1.33
C PHE A 42 1.39 -12.04 -0.43
N GLY A 43 2.50 -12.15 0.30
CA GLY A 43 2.54 -12.88 1.56
C GLY A 43 2.34 -11.89 2.70
N ALA A 44 1.59 -12.28 3.72
CA ALA A 44 1.33 -11.44 4.88
C ALA A 44 1.54 -12.19 6.19
N ALA A 45 1.85 -11.43 7.25
CA ALA A 45 2.04 -11.95 8.59
C ALA A 45 1.40 -11.01 9.63
N SER A 46 0.77 -11.57 10.66
CA SER A 46 0.17 -10.78 11.74
C SER A 46 1.24 -10.13 12.62
N VAL A 47 1.03 -8.85 12.94
CA VAL A 47 1.93 -8.08 13.80
C VAL A 47 1.34 -7.85 15.19
N ASN A 48 0.01 -7.85 15.31
CA ASN A 48 -0.71 -7.50 16.55
C ASN A 48 -1.02 -8.71 17.47
N ASP A 49 -0.49 -9.90 17.18
CA ASP A 49 -0.71 -11.10 18.01
C ASP A 49 0.58 -11.56 18.70
N ALA A 50 0.59 -11.51 20.03
CA ALA A 50 1.71 -11.93 20.86
C ALA A 50 1.85 -13.45 20.99
N TYR A 51 0.77 -14.21 20.72
CA TYR A 51 0.69 -15.64 20.99
C TYR A 51 0.71 -16.49 19.71
N TYR A 52 0.10 -16.03 18.61
CA TYR A 52 0.10 -16.73 17.33
C TYR A 52 0.81 -15.93 16.23
N THR A 53 1.42 -16.62 15.27
CA THR A 53 1.76 -15.99 13.98
C THR A 53 0.71 -16.44 12.98
N HIS A 54 -0.12 -15.50 12.53
CA HIS A 54 -0.98 -15.75 11.40
C HIS A 54 -0.20 -15.42 10.16
N LEU A 55 0.00 -16.40 9.29
CA LEU A 55 0.50 -16.16 7.94
C LEU A 55 -0.72 -16.06 7.02
N ALA A 56 -0.65 -15.23 5.99
CA ALA A 56 -1.71 -15.16 4.99
C ALA A 56 -1.13 -15.04 3.59
N GLY A 57 -1.85 -15.58 2.62
CA GLY A 57 -1.62 -15.34 1.20
C GLY A 57 -2.71 -14.41 0.71
N SER A 58 -2.34 -13.33 0.01
CA SER A 58 -3.29 -12.35 -0.49
C SER A 58 -3.10 -12.11 -1.98
N GLY A 59 -4.22 -11.96 -2.69
CA GLY A 59 -4.25 -11.62 -4.10
C GLY A 59 -5.24 -10.49 -4.34
N SER A 60 -4.83 -9.49 -5.11
CA SER A 60 -5.70 -8.37 -5.47
C SER A 60 -5.54 -7.94 -6.93
N ILE A 61 -6.63 -7.45 -7.49
CA ILE A 61 -6.69 -6.85 -8.82
C ILE A 61 -7.11 -5.40 -8.62
N LEU A 62 -6.28 -4.47 -9.07
CA LEU A 62 -6.53 -3.04 -8.98
C LEU A 62 -6.70 -2.47 -10.38
N PHE A 63 -7.68 -1.59 -10.53
CA PHE A 63 -7.91 -0.78 -11.70
C PHE A 63 -7.65 0.69 -11.35
N HIS A 64 -6.77 1.34 -12.09
CA HIS A 64 -6.37 2.73 -11.84
C HIS A 64 -7.26 3.67 -12.65
N LEU A 65 -8.22 4.32 -11.99
CA LEU A 65 -9.09 5.32 -12.63
C LEU A 65 -8.33 6.62 -12.89
N HIS A 66 -7.39 6.95 -12.00
CA HIS A 66 -6.52 8.11 -12.11
C HIS A 66 -5.11 7.74 -11.64
N ASP A 67 -4.14 8.60 -11.93
CA ASP A 67 -2.76 8.43 -11.48
C ASP A 67 -2.59 8.41 -9.94
N ALA A 68 -3.55 9.00 -9.24
CA ALA A 68 -3.63 9.08 -7.79
C ALA A 68 -4.67 8.14 -7.16
N PHE A 69 -5.60 7.58 -7.96
CA PHE A 69 -6.74 6.82 -7.45
C PHE A 69 -6.89 5.49 -8.16
N ALA A 70 -7.04 4.42 -7.38
CA ALA A 70 -7.36 3.11 -7.90
C ALA A 70 -8.50 2.48 -7.10
N LEU A 71 -9.26 1.62 -7.76
CA LEU A 71 -10.21 0.72 -7.11
C LEU A 71 -9.69 -0.69 -7.27
N GLY A 72 -9.75 -1.49 -6.22
CA GLY A 72 -9.32 -2.87 -6.27
C GLY A 72 -10.28 -3.81 -5.60
N VAL A 73 -10.25 -5.05 -6.04
CA VAL A 73 -10.89 -6.18 -5.38
C VAL A 73 -9.79 -7.16 -4.98
N GLY A 74 -9.89 -7.73 -3.79
CA GLY A 74 -8.89 -8.66 -3.29
C GLY A 74 -9.50 -9.73 -2.42
N ALA A 75 -8.68 -10.75 -2.18
CA ALA A 75 -8.96 -11.77 -1.19
C ALA A 75 -7.70 -12.13 -0.41
N ASP A 76 -7.87 -12.26 0.91
CA ASP A 76 -6.82 -12.64 1.85
C ASP A 76 -7.18 -14.01 2.44
N TYR A 77 -6.33 -14.99 2.23
CA TYR A 77 -6.46 -16.32 2.80
C TYR A 77 -5.53 -16.47 3.99
N LEU A 78 -6.09 -16.61 5.20
CA LEU A 78 -5.33 -16.72 6.44
C LEU A 78 -5.05 -18.19 6.76
N TYR A 79 -3.77 -18.48 6.98
CA TYR A 79 -3.26 -19.74 7.48
C TYR A 79 -2.60 -19.52 8.84
N ALA A 80 -3.30 -19.90 9.90
CA ALA A 80 -2.77 -19.83 11.26
C ALA A 80 -1.75 -20.96 11.48
N HIS A 81 -0.54 -20.62 11.93
CA HIS A 81 0.44 -21.59 12.41
C HIS A 81 0.65 -21.38 13.92
N PRO A 82 0.46 -22.42 14.76
CA PRO A 82 0.73 -22.29 16.19
C PRO A 82 2.21 -21.95 16.41
N ARG A 83 2.50 -20.85 17.12
CA ARG A 83 3.86 -20.64 17.64
C ARG A 83 4.04 -21.64 18.78
N GLY A 84 4.75 -22.74 18.55
CA GLY A 84 5.04 -23.76 19.55
C GLY A 84 5.95 -23.26 20.68
N THR A 85 5.45 -22.36 21.52
CA THR A 85 6.12 -21.89 22.73
C THR A 85 5.47 -22.56 23.93
N ASN A 86 6.25 -22.87 24.97
CA ASN A 86 5.85 -23.54 26.22
C ASN A 86 4.63 -22.93 26.96
N VAL A 87 4.08 -21.80 26.49
CA VAL A 87 2.86 -21.18 26.98
C VAL A 87 1.62 -22.02 26.64
N ASP A 88 1.65 -22.84 25.59
CA ASP A 88 0.56 -23.78 25.25
C ASP A 88 0.37 -24.84 26.36
N VAL A 89 1.46 -25.29 26.98
CA VAL A 89 1.41 -26.20 28.14
C VAL A 89 0.81 -25.51 29.36
N VAL A 90 1.17 -24.25 29.60
CA VAL A 90 0.63 -23.46 30.73
C VAL A 90 -0.85 -23.09 30.51
N ARG A 91 -1.28 -22.82 29.26
CA ARG A 91 -2.68 -22.57 28.87
C ARG A 91 -3.54 -23.83 28.88
N PHE A 92 -2.97 -24.99 28.59
CA PHE A 92 -3.69 -26.26 28.75
C PHE A 92 -3.87 -26.62 30.24
N SER A 93 -2.91 -26.22 31.09
CA SER A 93 -2.91 -26.47 32.53
C SER A 93 -3.78 -25.50 33.33
N LEU A 94 -3.90 -24.25 32.89
CA LEU A 94 -4.79 -23.25 33.47
C LEU A 94 -6.03 -23.18 32.59
N THR A 95 -7.20 -23.59 33.08
CA THR A 95 -8.52 -23.68 32.41
C THR A 95 -9.08 -22.35 31.86
N SER A 96 -8.22 -21.42 31.47
CA SER A 96 -8.51 -20.24 30.68
C SER A 96 -8.60 -20.70 29.23
N VAL A 97 -9.72 -21.31 28.87
CA VAL A 97 -10.08 -21.51 27.46
C VAL A 97 -10.20 -20.09 26.89
N PRO A 98 -9.26 -19.59 26.08
CA PRO A 98 -9.55 -18.40 25.30
C PRO A 98 -10.77 -18.78 24.49
N ALA A 99 -11.82 -17.95 24.48
CA ALA A 99 -13.00 -18.20 23.66
C ALA A 99 -12.50 -18.70 22.29
N VAL A 100 -13.01 -19.86 21.88
CA VAL A 100 -12.60 -20.53 20.65
C VAL A 100 -13.14 -19.68 19.52
N TYR A 101 -12.45 -18.58 19.23
CA TYR A 101 -12.78 -17.68 18.14
C TYR A 101 -12.42 -18.44 16.87
N GLU A 102 -13.44 -18.84 16.12
CA GLU A 102 -13.22 -19.44 14.81
C GLU A 102 -12.58 -18.36 13.91
N LEU A 103 -11.30 -18.53 13.57
CA LEU A 103 -10.62 -17.53 12.75
C LEU A 103 -11.19 -17.52 11.33
N PRO A 104 -11.51 -16.34 10.78
CA PRO A 104 -11.87 -16.21 9.37
C PRO A 104 -10.73 -16.70 8.49
N LYS A 105 -11.03 -17.70 7.65
CA LYS A 105 -10.07 -18.33 6.73
C LYS A 105 -9.88 -17.53 5.46
N LEU A 106 -10.91 -16.80 5.04
CA LEU A 106 -10.91 -16.03 3.80
C LEU A 106 -11.57 -14.68 4.03
N PHE A 107 -10.91 -13.60 3.67
CA PHE A 107 -11.50 -12.28 3.54
C PHE A 107 -11.65 -11.97 2.06
N ALA A 108 -12.82 -11.51 1.66
CA ALA A 108 -13.05 -10.95 0.32
C ALA A 108 -13.41 -9.48 0.47
N HIS A 109 -12.74 -8.59 -0.25
CA HIS A 109 -12.86 -7.16 0.00
C HIS A 109 -12.74 -6.34 -1.28
N VAL A 110 -13.32 -5.13 -1.21
CA VAL A 110 -13.19 -4.09 -2.23
C VAL A 110 -12.58 -2.87 -1.56
N ASP A 111 -11.48 -2.37 -2.11
CA ASP A 111 -10.74 -1.25 -1.57
C ASP A 111 -10.61 -0.11 -2.57
N PHE A 112 -10.62 1.10 -2.03
CA PHE A 112 -10.18 2.30 -2.70
C PHE A 112 -8.75 2.64 -2.27
N PHE A 113 -7.90 2.96 -3.23
CA PHE A 113 -6.51 3.33 -3.03
C PHE A 113 -6.30 4.78 -3.41
N TRP A 114 -5.68 5.55 -2.52
CA TRP A 114 -5.26 6.92 -2.74
C TRP A 114 -3.74 7.04 -2.62
N THR A 115 -3.10 7.61 -3.64
CA THR A 115 -1.65 7.79 -3.71
C THR A 115 -1.30 9.28 -3.60
N PRO A 116 -1.12 9.83 -2.37
CA PRO A 116 -0.84 11.25 -2.18
C PRO A 116 0.61 11.63 -2.56
N ILE A 117 1.56 10.71 -2.41
CA ILE A 117 2.99 11.00 -2.53
C ILE A 117 3.58 10.12 -3.64
N TYR A 118 4.19 10.79 -4.62
CA TYR A 118 4.97 10.19 -5.71
C TYR A 118 6.38 10.73 -5.65
N GLY A 119 7.37 9.85 -5.75
CA GLY A 119 8.78 10.20 -5.65
C GLY A 119 9.66 9.47 -6.66
N LYS A 120 10.83 10.06 -6.89
CA LYS A 120 11.92 9.47 -7.67
C LYS A 120 13.17 9.51 -6.82
N VAL A 121 13.92 8.42 -6.81
CA VAL A 121 15.21 8.36 -6.16
C VAL A 121 16.23 7.82 -7.16
N SER A 122 17.39 8.45 -7.24
CA SER A 122 18.54 7.89 -7.96
C SER A 122 19.27 6.96 -7.01
N ILE A 123 19.45 5.70 -7.40
CA ILE A 123 20.23 4.71 -6.67
C ILE A 123 21.48 4.44 -7.50
N PHE A 124 22.65 4.53 -6.86
CA PHE A 124 23.96 4.27 -7.50
C PHE A 124 24.28 5.18 -8.69
N ASP A 125 23.77 6.43 -8.72
CA ASP A 125 23.96 7.44 -9.77
C ASP A 125 23.55 7.05 -11.21
N ASP A 126 23.12 5.81 -11.44
CA ASP A 126 22.77 5.27 -12.75
C ASP A 126 21.30 4.77 -12.83
N ALA A 127 20.73 4.30 -11.71
CA ALA A 127 19.37 3.74 -11.69
C ALA A 127 18.35 4.71 -11.07
N ILE A 128 17.37 5.16 -11.87
CA ILE A 128 16.27 5.99 -11.37
C ILE A 128 15.11 5.08 -10.95
N LEU A 129 14.91 4.93 -9.64
CA LEU A 129 13.82 4.16 -9.07
C LEU A 129 12.64 5.06 -8.73
N HIS A 130 11.44 4.65 -9.15
CA HIS A 130 10.20 5.35 -8.85
C HIS A 130 9.52 4.70 -7.65
N PHE A 131 9.02 5.52 -6.71
CA PHE A 131 8.34 5.02 -5.53
C PHE A 131 7.10 5.85 -5.22
N ASP A 132 6.06 5.17 -4.75
CA ASP A 132 4.77 5.77 -4.45
C ASP A 132 4.28 5.31 -3.08
N PHE A 133 3.81 6.24 -2.27
CA PHE A 133 3.09 5.91 -1.05
C PHE A 133 1.59 6.01 -1.28
N TYR A 134 0.86 5.02 -0.77
CA TYR A 134 -0.58 4.97 -0.87
C TYR A 134 -1.23 4.62 0.46
N ALA A 135 -2.45 5.11 0.63
CA ALA A 135 -3.39 4.66 1.64
C ALA A 135 -4.51 3.88 0.95
N SER A 136 -5.05 2.88 1.63
CA SER A 136 -6.18 2.09 1.17
C SER A 136 -7.27 2.08 2.23
N MET A 137 -8.51 2.13 1.78
CA MET A 137 -9.69 1.96 2.64
C MET A 137 -10.72 1.15 1.87
N GLY A 138 -11.31 0.17 2.53
CA GLY A 138 -12.24 -0.74 1.90
C GLY A 138 -13.18 -1.41 2.87
N GLY A 139 -14.09 -2.18 2.29
CA GLY A 139 -15.06 -2.99 3.01
C GLY A 139 -15.17 -4.35 2.35
N GLY A 140 -15.52 -5.35 3.13
CA GLY A 140 -15.55 -6.72 2.69
C GLY A 140 -16.34 -7.63 3.61
N MET A 141 -16.14 -8.92 3.40
CA MET A 141 -16.71 -9.98 4.21
C MET A 141 -15.61 -10.94 4.64
N ALA A 142 -15.61 -11.28 5.92
CA ALA A 142 -14.80 -12.33 6.51
C ALA A 142 -15.61 -13.64 6.51
N MET A 143 -15.06 -14.69 5.93
CA MET A 143 -15.68 -16.02 5.88
C MET A 143 -14.94 -16.96 6.82
N VAL A 144 -15.66 -17.44 7.83
CA VAL A 144 -15.13 -18.32 8.87
C VAL A 144 -15.42 -19.78 8.53
N SER A 145 -16.69 -20.05 8.25
CA SER A 145 -17.26 -21.35 7.86
C SER A 145 -18.33 -21.12 6.78
N SER A 146 -18.78 -22.16 6.07
CA SER A 146 -19.68 -22.04 4.90
C SER A 146 -20.97 -21.23 5.14
N ASP A 147 -21.41 -21.15 6.40
CA ASP A 147 -22.66 -20.50 6.79
C ASP A 147 -22.47 -19.20 7.60
N HIS A 148 -21.23 -18.84 7.95
CA HIS A 148 -20.97 -17.69 8.83
C HIS A 148 -20.08 -16.65 8.14
N ARG A 149 -20.71 -15.52 7.79
CA ARG A 149 -20.08 -14.38 7.09
C ARG A 149 -20.24 -13.14 7.94
N MET A 150 -19.12 -12.53 8.29
CA MET A 150 -19.09 -11.31 9.08
C MET A 150 -18.70 -10.12 8.20
N PRO A 151 -19.33 -8.95 8.33
CA PRO A 151 -18.86 -7.75 7.64
C PRO A 151 -17.48 -7.34 8.19
N ALA A 152 -16.60 -6.92 7.28
CA ALA A 152 -15.25 -6.46 7.61
C ALA A 152 -14.96 -5.10 6.96
N VAL A 153 -14.16 -4.30 7.64
CA VAL A 153 -13.63 -3.02 7.17
C VAL A 153 -12.12 -3.13 7.11
N ASN A 154 -11.54 -2.62 6.03
CA ASN A 154 -10.11 -2.68 5.79
C ASN A 154 -9.53 -1.28 5.73
N LEU A 155 -8.44 -1.06 6.44
CA LEU A 155 -7.66 0.16 6.38
C LEU A 155 -6.20 -0.23 6.15
N GLY A 156 -5.51 0.45 5.24
CA GLY A 156 -4.12 0.11 4.95
C GLY A 156 -3.30 1.30 4.51
N VAL A 157 -2.00 1.16 4.70
CA VAL A 157 -0.99 2.09 4.18
C VAL A 157 0.15 1.27 3.61
N GLY A 158 0.67 1.68 2.46
CA GLY A 158 1.70 0.93 1.80
C GLY A 158 2.54 1.77 0.85
N GLN A 159 3.53 1.11 0.29
CA GLN A 159 4.44 1.69 -0.68
C GLN A 159 4.60 0.76 -1.87
N ARG A 160 4.71 1.35 -3.06
CA ARG A 160 5.07 0.65 -4.29
C ARG A 160 6.43 1.16 -4.76
N PHE A 161 7.34 0.25 -5.05
CA PHE A 161 8.63 0.53 -5.68
C PHE A 161 8.61 -0.07 -7.08
N PHE A 162 8.73 0.75 -8.11
CA PHE A 162 8.72 0.29 -9.50
C PHE A 162 10.13 -0.16 -9.90
N LEU A 163 10.29 -1.46 -10.17
CA LEU A 163 11.53 -2.02 -10.70
C LEU A 163 11.59 -1.84 -12.22
N SER A 164 10.44 -1.91 -12.88
CA SER A 164 10.25 -1.76 -14.32
C SER A 164 8.89 -1.11 -14.59
N ASP A 165 8.60 -0.76 -15.85
CA ASP A 165 7.30 -0.20 -16.26
C ASP A 165 6.11 -1.17 -16.06
N TRP A 166 6.41 -2.45 -15.82
CA TRP A 166 5.44 -3.54 -15.68
C TRP A 166 5.54 -4.31 -14.35
N ILE A 167 6.60 -4.14 -13.55
CA ILE A 167 6.74 -4.80 -12.24
C ILE A 167 6.98 -3.74 -11.17
N ALA A 168 6.23 -3.87 -10.07
CA ALA A 168 6.52 -3.17 -8.82
C ALA A 168 6.62 -4.16 -7.65
N LEU A 169 7.54 -3.87 -6.73
CA LEU A 169 7.55 -4.45 -5.40
C LEU A 169 6.61 -3.62 -4.51
N ARG A 170 5.83 -4.29 -3.68
CA ARG A 170 4.85 -3.63 -2.81
C ARG A 170 4.96 -4.17 -1.40
N TRP A 171 4.91 -3.26 -0.45
CA TRP A 171 4.69 -3.60 0.95
C TRP A 171 3.52 -2.78 1.49
N GLU A 172 2.76 -3.36 2.40
CA GLU A 172 1.55 -2.77 2.93
C GLU A 172 1.35 -3.21 4.37
N VAL A 173 0.95 -2.29 5.25
CA VAL A 173 0.40 -2.62 6.55
C VAL A 173 -1.10 -2.42 6.45
N ARG A 174 -1.85 -3.48 6.71
CA ARG A 174 -3.30 -3.52 6.60
C ARG A 174 -3.91 -3.95 7.91
N ASP A 175 -4.92 -3.23 8.36
CA ASP A 175 -5.76 -3.57 9.50
C ASP A 175 -7.12 -4.03 9.00
N HIS A 176 -7.47 -5.27 9.36
CA HIS A 176 -8.81 -5.83 9.15
C HIS A 176 -9.59 -5.69 10.44
N LEU A 177 -10.59 -4.82 10.43
CA LEU A 177 -11.54 -4.66 11.51
C LEU A 177 -12.78 -5.46 11.16
N PHE A 178 -13.17 -6.40 12.01
CA PHE A 178 -14.44 -7.10 11.86
C PHE A 178 -15.24 -7.09 13.15
N VAL A 179 -16.56 -7.10 12.98
CA VAL A 179 -17.51 -7.17 14.08
C VAL A 179 -17.93 -8.62 14.19
N ASP A 180 -17.61 -9.23 15.33
CA ASP A 180 -18.03 -10.58 15.66
C ASP A 180 -19.22 -10.50 16.62
N ASP A 181 -20.40 -10.90 16.13
CA ASP A 181 -21.62 -11.00 16.91
C ASP A 181 -21.78 -12.47 17.34
N GLN A 182 -21.16 -12.85 18.46
CA GLN A 182 -21.35 -14.19 19.04
C GLN A 182 -22.34 -14.19 20.20
N GLU A 183 -23.20 -15.20 20.20
CA GLU A 183 -24.12 -15.47 21.29
C GLU A 183 -23.46 -16.48 22.25
N VAL A 184 -22.75 -15.98 23.26
CA VAL A 184 -22.12 -16.81 24.31
C VAL A 184 -23.06 -16.86 25.51
N ASN A 185 -23.58 -18.04 25.85
CA ASN A 185 -24.51 -18.26 26.97
C ASN A 185 -25.84 -17.48 26.89
N GLY A 186 -26.40 -17.26 25.69
CA GLY A 186 -27.70 -16.59 25.51
C GLY A 186 -27.69 -15.08 25.75
N LEU A 187 -26.50 -14.46 25.77
CA LEU A 187 -26.32 -13.02 25.77
C LEU A 187 -25.64 -12.61 24.46
N PRO A 188 -26.23 -11.69 23.68
CA PRO A 188 -25.58 -11.17 22.48
C PRO A 188 -24.36 -10.35 22.91
N ARG A 189 -23.16 -10.80 22.52
CA ARG A 189 -21.92 -10.05 22.73
C ARG A 189 -21.34 -9.71 21.38
N SER A 190 -21.37 -8.41 21.07
CA SER A 190 -20.68 -7.85 19.91
C SER A 190 -19.28 -7.46 20.36
N ASP A 191 -18.25 -8.03 19.74
CA ASP A 191 -16.86 -7.65 19.95
C ASP A 191 -16.25 -7.17 18.64
N VAL A 192 -15.43 -6.12 18.71
CA VAL A 192 -14.75 -5.55 17.53
C VAL A 192 -13.31 -6.00 17.57
N GLN A 193 -12.92 -6.83 16.61
CA GLN A 193 -11.57 -7.35 16.53
C GLN A 193 -10.77 -6.67 15.42
N SER A 194 -9.51 -6.37 15.70
CA SER A 194 -8.53 -5.79 14.77
C SER A 194 -7.41 -6.79 14.51
N TYR A 195 -7.14 -7.05 13.23
CA TYR A 195 -5.99 -7.81 12.77
C TYR A 195 -5.09 -6.95 11.89
N VAL A 196 -3.98 -6.52 12.48
CA VAL A 196 -2.92 -5.82 11.75
C VAL A 196 -1.99 -6.84 11.10
N MET A 197 -1.96 -6.82 9.78
CA MET A 197 -1.17 -7.66 8.90
C MET A 197 -0.11 -6.81 8.19
N PHE A 198 1.14 -7.25 8.25
CA PHE A 198 2.19 -6.75 7.37
C PHE A 198 2.23 -7.63 6.12
N MET A 199 2.10 -7.02 4.95
CA MET A 199 2.05 -7.66 3.64
C MET A 199 3.27 -7.24 2.83
N LEU A 200 3.90 -8.21 2.17
CA LEU A 200 5.00 -7.98 1.24
C LEU A 200 4.76 -8.82 -0.01
N GLY A 201 4.93 -8.21 -1.17
CA GLY A 201 4.55 -8.84 -2.42
C GLY A 201 5.05 -8.10 -3.64
N ALA A 202 4.61 -8.57 -4.79
CA ALA A 202 4.89 -7.96 -6.07
C ALA A 202 3.60 -7.72 -6.83
N SER A 203 3.62 -6.72 -7.70
CA SER A 203 2.54 -6.46 -8.63
C SER A 203 3.03 -6.31 -10.06
N ILE A 204 2.16 -6.70 -10.97
CA ILE A 204 2.37 -6.69 -12.40
C ILE A 204 1.32 -5.79 -13.05
N TYR A 205 1.76 -4.87 -13.89
CA TYR A 205 0.90 -3.92 -14.60
C TYR A 205 0.62 -4.36 -16.03
N PHE A 206 -0.64 -4.24 -16.44
CA PHE A 206 -1.13 -4.48 -17.79
C PHE A 206 -1.94 -3.26 -18.28
N PRO A 207 -1.78 -2.83 -19.55
CA PRO A 207 -0.84 -3.30 -20.57
C PRO A 207 0.63 -2.95 -20.27
N PHE A 208 1.56 -3.73 -20.84
CA PHE A 208 3.02 -3.58 -20.62
C PHE A 208 3.64 -2.36 -21.33
N SER A 209 2.95 -1.78 -22.32
CA SER A 209 3.37 -0.57 -23.02
C SER A 209 2.34 0.53 -22.84
N PHE A 210 2.80 1.78 -22.86
CA PHE A 210 1.92 2.94 -22.74
C PHE A 210 2.28 3.98 -23.80
N GLU A 211 1.30 4.29 -24.64
CA GLU A 211 1.39 5.42 -25.55
C GLU A 211 0.77 6.67 -24.92
N TYR A 212 1.49 7.78 -25.05
CA TYR A 212 1.07 9.08 -24.57
C TYR A 212 0.00 9.65 -25.52
N SER A 213 -1.28 9.38 -25.27
CA SER A 213 -2.37 10.00 -26.05
C SER A 213 -2.84 11.28 -25.38
N TYR A 214 -2.54 12.42 -26.01
CA TYR A 214 -3.12 13.73 -25.66
C TYR A 214 -4.51 13.79 -26.28
N ARG A 215 -5.56 13.97 -25.48
CA ARG A 215 -6.86 14.46 -25.96
C ARG A 215 -7.27 15.67 -25.15
#